data_AF-F0YJT6-F1
#
_entry.id   AF-F0YJT6-F1
#
_cell.length_a   1.000
_cell.length_b   1.000
_cell.length_c   1.000
_cell.angle_alpha   90.00
_cell.angle_beta   90.00
_cell.angle_gamma   90.00
#
_symmetry.space_group_name_H-M   'P 1'
#
loop_
_entity.id
_entity.type
_entity.pdbx_description
1 polymer ?
#
loop_
_entity_poly.entity_id
_entity_poly.type
_entity_poly.pdbx_seq_one_letter_code
_entity_poly.pdbx_strand_id
1 'polypeptide(L)'
;TAGPGWFDMARSEKTAVSELDAKALAFRGVTDPKRFYKKHDALSPFAQIGTVVAGAFEGRGQTLRRRDRKTSLMGELLGDETKRAYAKRKFTQIQ
;
A
#
# COMPACT_ATOMS: atom_id res chain seq x y z
N THR A 1 9.26 -19.06 -11.76
CA THR A 1 9.89 -18.02 -10.93
C THR A 1 10.40 -16.92 -11.83
N ALA A 2 10.76 -15.74 -11.30
CA ALA A 2 11.32 -14.64 -12.08
C ALA A 2 12.74 -14.93 -12.64
N GLY A 3 13.34 -16.08 -12.26
CA GLY A 3 14.63 -16.58 -12.70
C GLY A 3 15.80 -16.16 -11.79
N PRO A 4 17.02 -16.66 -12.07
CA PRO A 4 18.19 -16.46 -11.20
C PRO A 4 18.64 -15.00 -11.09
N GLY A 5 18.41 -14.19 -12.14
CA GLY A 5 18.71 -12.76 -12.14
C GLY A 5 17.82 -11.94 -11.18
N TRP A 6 16.79 -12.55 -10.61
CA TRP A 6 15.90 -11.95 -9.63
C TRP A 6 15.57 -12.94 -8.50
N PHE A 7 16.62 -13.62 -8.01
CA PHE A 7 16.59 -14.52 -6.84
C PHE A 7 15.43 -15.53 -6.84
N ASP A 8 15.04 -16.00 -8.03
CA ASP A 8 13.95 -16.97 -8.20
C ASP A 8 12.63 -16.57 -7.53
N MET A 9 12.29 -15.28 -7.56
CA MET A 9 11.03 -14.77 -7.00
C MET A 9 9.82 -15.59 -7.49
N ALA A 10 9.02 -16.07 -6.55
CA ALA A 10 7.80 -16.80 -6.85
C ALA A 10 6.79 -15.91 -7.60
N ARG A 11 6.03 -16.52 -8.51
CA ARG A 11 4.94 -15.82 -9.18
C ARG A 11 3.87 -15.48 -8.14
N SER A 12 3.30 -14.28 -8.20
CA SER A 12 2.18 -13.94 -7.32
C SER A 12 0.95 -14.72 -7.78
N GLU A 13 0.51 -15.68 -6.99
CA GLU A 13 -0.85 -16.18 -7.11
C GLU A 13 -1.82 -15.08 -6.64
N LYS A 14 -2.97 -14.95 -7.30
CA LYS A 14 -3.97 -13.91 -6.98
C LYS A 14 -4.44 -13.97 -5.52
N THR A 15 -4.34 -15.13 -4.89
CA THR A 15 -4.62 -15.38 -3.48
C THR A 15 -3.54 -14.88 -2.53
N ALA A 16 -2.28 -14.83 -2.97
CA ALA A 16 -1.15 -14.41 -2.14
C ALA A 16 -1.05 -12.88 -1.99
N VAL A 17 -1.55 -12.13 -2.97
CA VAL A 17 -1.64 -10.66 -2.93
C VAL A 17 -3.10 -10.28 -2.74
N SER A 18 -3.43 -9.62 -1.63
CA SER A 18 -4.79 -9.13 -1.42
C SER A 18 -5.21 -8.22 -2.58
N GLU A 19 -6.26 -8.60 -3.31
CA GLU A 19 -6.79 -7.81 -4.43
C GLU A 19 -7.11 -6.38 -4.01
N LEU A 20 -7.52 -6.19 -2.75
CA LEU A 20 -7.80 -4.88 -2.16
C LEU A 20 -6.53 -4.04 -2.02
N ASP A 21 -5.41 -4.64 -1.60
CA ASP A 21 -4.13 -3.94 -1.47
C ASP A 21 -3.56 -3.58 -2.86
N ALA A 22 -3.73 -4.47 -3.84
CA ALA A 22 -3.37 -4.18 -5.23
C ALA A 22 -4.18 -3.00 -5.79
N LYS A 23 -5.49 -2.96 -5.53
CA LYS A 23 -6.35 -1.82 -5.90
C LYS A 23 -5.96 -0.55 -5.16
N ALA A 24 -5.67 -0.63 -3.87
CA ALA A 24 -5.22 0.52 -3.08
C ALA A 24 -3.92 1.11 -3.66
N LEU A 25 -2.97 0.27 -4.08
CA LEU A 25 -1.76 0.72 -4.75
C LEU A 25 -2.05 1.35 -6.11
N ALA A 26 -2.99 0.79 -6.87
CA ALA A 26 -3.39 1.33 -8.16
C ALA A 26 -4.03 2.72 -8.03
N PHE A 27 -4.84 2.92 -6.99
CA PHE A 27 -5.51 4.19 -6.71
C PHE A 27 -4.71 5.17 -5.86
N ARG A 28 -3.41 4.90 -5.59
CA ARG A 28 -2.57 5.74 -4.71
C ARG A 28 -2.54 7.23 -5.08
N GLY A 29 -2.75 7.56 -6.36
CA GLY A 29 -2.78 8.95 -6.84
C GLY A 29 -4.06 9.71 -6.49
N VAL A 30 -5.14 9.02 -6.10
CA VAL A 30 -6.42 9.62 -5.72
C VAL A 30 -6.60 9.67 -4.21
N THR A 31 -5.86 8.83 -3.49
CA THR A 31 -5.98 8.65 -2.04
C THR A 31 -5.59 9.89 -1.23
N ASP A 32 -4.56 10.63 -1.66
CA ASP A 32 -4.07 11.83 -0.98
C ASP A 32 -3.99 13.00 -1.99
N PRO A 33 -4.75 14.09 -1.79
CA PRO A 33 -4.75 15.23 -2.72
C PRO A 33 -3.41 15.97 -2.80
N LYS A 34 -2.50 15.75 -1.85
CA LYS A 34 -1.20 16.42 -1.77
C LYS A 34 -0.07 15.60 -2.38
N ARG A 35 -0.31 14.34 -2.76
CA ARG A 35 0.72 13.44 -3.28
C ARG A 35 0.43 13.05 -4.72
N PHE A 36 1.25 13.57 -5.64
CA PHE A 36 1.20 13.24 -7.05
C PHE A 36 2.28 12.23 -7.39
N TYR A 37 1.87 11.04 -7.86
CA TYR A 37 2.77 9.99 -8.30
C TYR A 37 2.83 9.95 -9.83
N LYS A 38 3.95 9.42 -10.36
CA LYS A 38 4.00 9.04 -11.78
C LYS A 38 2.90 8.02 -12.09
N LYS A 39 2.29 8.17 -13.27
CA LYS A 39 1.35 7.18 -13.81
C LYS A 39 2.05 5.82 -13.85
N HIS A 40 1.31 4.78 -13.49
CA HIS A 40 1.82 3.41 -13.49
C HIS A 40 0.88 2.55 -14.33
N ASP A 41 1.46 1.55 -15.00
CA ASP A 41 0.73 0.50 -15.68
C ASP A 41 0.36 -0.63 -14.70
N ALA A 42 -0.25 -1.69 -15.23
CA ALA A 42 -0.71 -2.84 -14.46
C ALA A 42 0.39 -3.45 -13.57
N LEU A 43 -0.04 -4.08 -12.46
CA LEU A 43 0.85 -4.76 -11.53
C LEU A 43 1.57 -5.93 -12.22
N SER A 44 2.86 -6.11 -11.91
CA SER A 44 3.64 -7.25 -12.41
C SER A 44 3.06 -8.59 -11.90
N PRO A 45 3.14 -9.68 -12.69
CA PRO A 45 2.77 -11.02 -12.25
C PRO A 45 3.73 -11.62 -11.21
N PHE A 46 4.87 -10.96 -10.95
CA PHE A 46 5.83 -11.33 -9.90
C PHE A 46 5.79 -10.24 -8.83
N ALA A 47 5.06 -10.50 -7.75
CA ALA A 47 4.88 -9.58 -6.64
C ALA A 47 4.88 -10.34 -5.30
N GLN A 48 5.37 -9.68 -4.26
CA GLN A 48 5.39 -10.18 -2.88
C GLN A 48 4.96 -9.05 -1.95
N ILE A 49 4.24 -9.42 -0.88
CA ILE A 49 3.91 -8.51 0.21
C ILE A 49 4.97 -8.69 1.30
N GLY A 50 5.57 -7.58 1.72
CA GLY A 50 6.57 -7.55 2.78
C GLY A 50 6.29 -6.44 3.78
N THR A 51 6.86 -6.58 4.97
CA THR A 51 6.76 -5.60 6.05
C THR A 51 8.07 -4.85 6.18
N VAL A 52 8.01 -3.52 6.30
CA VAL A 52 9.20 -2.70 6.54
C VAL A 52 9.73 -2.97 7.95
N VAL A 53 10.99 -3.40 8.05
CA VAL A 53 11.72 -3.52 9.31
C VAL A 53 12.45 -2.21 9.56
N ALA A 54 12.15 -1.55 10.68
CA ALA A 54 12.72 -0.25 11.00
C ALA A 54 14.24 -0.33 11.17
N GLY A 55 14.94 0.68 10.66
CA GLY A 55 16.40 0.78 10.75
C GLY A 55 16.87 1.15 12.17
N ALA A 56 18.11 0.80 12.51
CA ALA A 56 18.68 1.09 13.83
C ALA A 56 18.73 2.60 14.18
N PHE A 57 18.75 3.46 13.16
CA PHE A 57 18.78 4.93 13.32
C PHE A 57 17.40 5.60 13.22
N GLU A 58 16.33 4.85 12.91
CA GLU A 58 14.99 5.42 12.81
C GLU A 58 14.39 5.62 14.21
N GLY A 59 14.17 6.88 14.58
CA GLY A 59 13.57 7.25 15.85
C GLY A 59 12.07 6.92 15.94
N ARG A 60 11.50 7.05 17.15
CA ARG A 60 10.07 6.79 17.46
C ARG A 60 9.07 7.59 16.62
N GLY A 61 9.48 8.68 15.97
CA GLY A 61 8.63 9.48 15.08
C GLY A 61 8.56 8.97 13.64
N GLN A 62 9.54 8.18 13.20
CA GLN A 62 9.59 7.61 11.85
C GLN A 62 9.05 6.18 11.81
N THR A 63 9.07 5.49 12.95
CA THR A 63 8.59 4.12 13.09
C THR A 63 7.15 4.05 13.59
N LEU A 64 6.33 3.20 12.96
CA LEU A 64 4.98 2.90 13.42
C LEU A 64 4.98 2.22 14.80
N ARG A 65 4.12 2.71 15.70
CA ARG A 65 3.89 2.09 17.02
C ARG A 65 3.12 0.78 16.86
N ARG A 66 3.26 -0.13 17.83
CA ARG A 66 2.65 -1.47 17.77
C ARG A 66 1.14 -1.46 17.49
N ARG A 67 0.40 -0.48 18.01
CA ARG A 67 -1.07 -0.35 17.84
C ARG A 67 -1.50 0.14 16.46
N ASP A 68 -0.61 0.89 15.79
CA ASP A 68 -0.88 1.53 14.51
C ASP A 68 -0.53 0.59 13.34
N ARG A 69 0.30 -0.43 13.59
CA ARG A 69 0.64 -1.48 12.61
C ARG A 69 -0.59 -2.34 12.30
N LYS A 70 -0.93 -2.46 11.02
CA LYS A 70 -2.00 -3.33 10.53
C LYS A 70 -1.42 -4.46 9.66
N THR A 71 -2.25 -5.47 9.41
CA THR A 71 -1.85 -6.65 8.62
C THR A 71 -1.83 -6.38 7.11
N SER A 72 -2.56 -5.36 6.65
CA SER A 72 -2.72 -5.04 5.22
C SER A 72 -2.59 -3.55 4.95
N LEU A 73 -2.19 -3.21 3.72
CA LEU A 73 -2.07 -1.82 3.26
C LEU A 73 -3.42 -1.10 3.33
N MET A 74 -4.48 -1.77 2.89
CA MET A 74 -5.83 -1.23 2.96
C MET A 74 -6.27 -1.02 4.42
N GLY A 75 -5.88 -1.92 5.33
CA GLY A 75 -6.14 -1.77 6.76
C GLY A 75 -5.51 -0.51 7.36
N GLU A 76 -4.27 -0.19 6.96
CA GLU A 76 -3.62 1.06 7.36
C GLU A 76 -4.34 2.28 6.76
N LEU A 77 -4.77 2.19 5.51
CA LEU A 77 -5.49 3.26 4.85
C LEU A 77 -6.83 3.58 5.53
N LEU A 78 -7.59 2.56 5.95
CA LEU A 78 -8.85 2.73 6.68
C LEU A 78 -8.64 3.27 8.11
N GLY A 79 -7.49 2.95 8.72
CA GLY A 79 -7.13 3.43 10.05
C GLY A 79 -6.78 4.93 10.10
N ASP A 80 -6.52 5.55 8.94
CA ASP A 80 -6.18 6.97 8.84
C ASP A 80 -7.44 7.83 8.74
N GLU A 81 -7.75 8.51 9.84
CA GLU A 81 -8.93 9.39 9.94
C GLU A 81 -8.93 10.51 8.90
N THR A 82 -7.76 11.05 8.56
CA THR A 82 -7.63 12.19 7.64
C THR A 82 -8.03 11.79 6.22
N LYS A 83 -7.56 10.63 5.77
CA LYS A 83 -7.86 10.07 4.46
C LYS A 83 -9.33 9.64 4.39
N ARG A 84 -9.86 9.06 5.46
CA ARG A 84 -11.29 8.71 5.55
C ARG A 84 -12.19 9.94 5.45
N ALA A 85 -11.88 11.01 6.18
CA ALA A 85 -12.64 12.25 6.13
C ALA A 85 -12.60 12.89 4.73
N TYR A 86 -11.42 12.90 4.10
CA TYR A 86 -11.24 13.37 2.72
C TYR A 86 -12.07 12.57 1.72
N ALA A 87 -11.96 11.23 1.76
CA ALA A 87 -12.69 10.34 0.88
C ALA A 87 -14.21 10.52 1.02
N LYS A 88 -14.72 10.61 2.26
CA LYS A 88 -16.14 10.87 2.53
C LYS A 88 -16.61 12.19 1.92
N ARG A 89 -15.88 13.29 2.18
CA ARG A 89 -16.21 14.61 1.66
C ARG A 89 -16.23 14.65 0.14
N LYS A 90 -15.26 14.00 -0.51
CA LYS A 90 -15.18 13.96 -1.98
C LYS A 90 -16.25 13.08 -2.59
N PHE A 91 -16.56 11.96 -1.96
CA PHE A 91 -17.67 11.10 -2.38
C PHE A 91 -19.01 11.87 -2.39
N THR A 92 -19.34 12.58 -1.30
CA THR A 92 -20.57 13.37 -1.21
C THR A 92 -20.61 14.58 -2.14
N GLN A 93 -19.46 15.05 -2.64
CA GLN A 93 -19.41 16.16 -3.60
C GLN A 93 -19.68 15.68 -5.04
N ILE A 94 -19.36 14.43 -5.33
CA ILE A 94 -19.49 13.82 -6.67
C ILE A 94 -20.86 13.16 -6.84
N GLN A 95 -21.42 12.64 -5.75
CA GLN A 95 -22.77 12.08 -5.70
C GLN A 95 -23.84 13.15 -5.93
#